data_AF-A0A7L3Y729-F1
#
_entry.id   AF-A0A7L3Y729-F1
#
_cell.length_a   1.000
_cell.length_b   1.000
_cell.length_c   1.000
_cell.angle_alpha   90.00
_cell.angle_beta   90.00
_cell.angle_gamma   90.00
#
_symmetry.space_group_name_H-M   'P 1'
#
loop_
_entity.id
_entity.type
_entity.pdbx_description
1 polymer ?
#
loop_
_entity_poly.entity_id
_entity_poly.type
_entity_poly.pdbx_seq_one_letter_code
_entity_poly.pdbx_strand_id
1 'polypeptide(L)'
;QRLTAFGCQSGYVRVARVDQASRAVLQSWSIQQDGPISTVLVFPLPGAAATRAVDAVTAQGYSVLVTSTIELAVVYRDVLTNGLSDQLVLPASDQYDSVLCALVTDVDFDGAREILLGTYGQELLCYKYTGAAANAPGEFRLLWTRRFPS
;
A
#
# COMPACT_ATOMS: atom_id res chain seq x y z
N GLN A 1 -7.08 7.75 -17.87
CA GLN A 1 -7.74 6.80 -16.95
C GLN A 1 -7.41 7.19 -15.51
N ARG A 2 -8.26 6.86 -14.53
CA ARG A 2 -8.05 7.17 -13.10
C ARG A 2 -8.22 5.91 -12.26
N LEU A 3 -7.32 5.68 -11.31
CA LEU A 3 -7.49 4.68 -10.26
C LEU A 3 -8.06 5.38 -9.02
N THR A 4 -9.13 4.85 -8.47
CA THR A 4 -9.78 5.37 -7.26
C THR A 4 -9.89 4.24 -6.26
N ALA A 5 -9.39 4.46 -5.05
CA ALA A 5 -9.50 3.52 -3.95
C ALA A 5 -10.18 4.21 -2.77
N PHE A 6 -11.01 3.48 -2.04
CA PHE A 6 -11.63 3.95 -0.81
C PHE A 6 -11.84 2.80 0.16
N GLY A 7 -11.89 3.14 1.44
CA GLY A 7 -12.19 2.23 2.54
C GLY A 7 -13.29 2.79 3.42
N CYS A 8 -14.09 1.90 4.01
CA CYS A 8 -15.21 2.24 4.88
C CYS A 8 -14.95 1.80 6.31
N GLN A 9 -15.65 2.41 7.27
CA GLN A 9 -15.63 1.99 8.68
C GLN A 9 -16.10 0.53 8.87
N SER A 10 -16.86 -0.03 7.93
CA SER A 10 -17.28 -1.42 7.96
C SER A 10 -16.18 -2.41 7.60
N GLY A 11 -14.96 -1.98 7.28
CA GLY A 11 -13.90 -2.84 6.73
C GLY A 11 -14.00 -3.08 5.22
N TYR A 12 -14.99 -2.47 4.56
CA TYR A 12 -15.14 -2.60 3.12
C TYR A 12 -14.11 -1.76 2.38
N VAL A 13 -13.37 -2.36 1.45
CA VAL A 13 -12.41 -1.66 0.58
C VAL A 13 -12.75 -1.93 -0.87
N ARG A 14 -12.71 -0.89 -1.69
CA ARG A 14 -12.88 -1.02 -3.14
C ARG A 14 -11.88 -0.16 -3.89
N VAL A 15 -11.36 -0.76 -4.97
CA VAL A 15 -10.52 -0.09 -5.95
C VAL A 15 -11.23 -0.16 -7.31
N ALA A 16 -11.31 0.96 -8.01
CA ALA A 16 -11.96 1.08 -9.30
C ALA A 16 -11.06 1.81 -10.29
N ARG A 17 -10.90 1.22 -11.48
CA ARG A 17 -10.30 1.88 -12.65
C ARG A 17 -11.42 2.50 -13.47
N VAL A 18 -11.37 3.82 -13.61
CA VAL A 18 -12.41 4.60 -14.27
C VAL A 18 -11.84 5.25 -15.52
N ASP A 19 -12.58 5.17 -16.62
CA ASP A 19 -12.32 6.01 -17.77
C ASP A 19 -12.94 7.39 -17.55
N GLN A 20 -12.12 8.43 -17.62
CA GLN A 20 -12.56 9.79 -17.31
C GLN A 20 -13.39 10.39 -18.45
N ALA A 21 -13.16 9.97 -19.69
CA ALA A 21 -13.87 10.49 -20.86
C ALA A 21 -15.31 9.93 -20.92
N SER A 22 -15.46 8.60 -20.86
CA SER A 22 -16.77 7.94 -20.87
C SER A 22 -17.48 7.95 -19.52
N ARG A 23 -16.77 8.29 -18.42
CA ARG A 23 -17.25 8.18 -17.02
C ARG A 23 -17.67 6.77 -16.63
N ALA A 24 -17.20 5.76 -17.35
CA ALA A 24 -17.49 4.36 -17.09
C ALA A 24 -16.43 3.73 -16.16
N VAL A 25 -16.89 2.85 -15.27
CA VAL A 25 -16.00 1.98 -14.49
C VAL A 25 -15.54 0.85 -15.42
N LEU A 26 -14.24 0.81 -15.74
CA LEU A 26 -13.66 -0.21 -16.59
C LEU A 26 -13.45 -1.51 -15.81
N GLN A 27 -12.94 -1.40 -14.58
CA GLN A 27 -12.64 -2.53 -13.70
C GLN A 27 -12.87 -2.11 -12.25
N SER A 28 -13.32 -3.04 -11.42
CA SER A 28 -13.45 -2.83 -9.98
C SER A 28 -13.15 -4.10 -9.20
N TRP A 29 -12.45 -3.93 -8.09
CA TRP A 29 -12.10 -4.99 -7.15
C TRP A 29 -12.52 -4.56 -5.76
N SER A 30 -13.00 -5.50 -4.94
CA SER A 30 -13.35 -5.22 -3.57
C SER A 30 -13.08 -6.39 -2.65
N ILE A 31 -12.85 -6.06 -1.39
CA ILE A 31 -12.61 -7.01 -0.31
C ILE A 31 -13.33 -6.51 0.95
N GLN A 32 -13.45 -7.42 1.91
CA GLN A 32 -14.01 -7.16 3.22
C GLN A 32 -12.96 -7.55 4.26
N GLN A 33 -12.52 -6.57 5.05
CA GLN A 33 -11.69 -6.73 6.23
C GLN A 33 -12.59 -6.75 7.49
N ASP A 34 -12.13 -7.31 8.61
CA ASP A 34 -12.93 -7.45 9.83
C ASP A 34 -12.85 -6.19 10.73
N GLY A 35 -12.04 -5.20 10.37
CA GLY A 35 -11.85 -3.96 11.14
C GLY A 35 -12.11 -2.66 10.37
N PRO A 36 -12.36 -1.52 11.06
CA PRO A 36 -12.52 -0.22 10.42
C PRO A 36 -11.27 0.24 9.68
N ILE A 37 -11.44 0.65 8.41
CA ILE A 37 -10.34 1.16 7.60
C ILE A 37 -9.98 2.57 8.06
N SER A 38 -8.73 2.78 8.46
CA SER A 38 -8.22 4.09 8.89
C SER A 38 -7.67 4.91 7.73
N THR A 39 -6.98 4.28 6.78
CA THR A 39 -6.38 4.97 5.63
C THR A 39 -6.28 4.04 4.42
N VAL A 40 -6.49 4.61 3.23
CA VAL A 40 -6.25 3.95 1.94
C VAL A 40 -5.41 4.86 1.06
N LEU A 41 -4.27 4.36 0.58
CA LEU A 41 -3.36 5.13 -0.29
C LEU A 41 -3.03 4.35 -1.55
N VAL A 42 -3.14 5.02 -2.70
CA VAL A 42 -2.66 4.51 -3.98
C VAL A 42 -1.27 5.08 -4.23
N PHE A 43 -0.30 4.24 -4.54
CA PHE A 43 1.07 4.68 -4.79
C PHE A 43 1.76 3.79 -5.84
N PRO A 44 2.71 4.34 -6.62
CA PRO A 44 3.53 3.54 -7.51
C PRO A 44 4.50 2.68 -6.69
N LEU A 45 4.63 1.42 -7.06
CA LEU A 45 5.64 0.52 -6.52
C LEU A 45 6.41 -0.11 -7.69
N PRO A 46 7.73 -0.28 -7.61
CA PRO A 46 8.47 -1.00 -8.65
C PRO A 46 7.93 -2.44 -8.74
N GLY A 47 7.27 -2.76 -9.85
CA GLY A 47 6.71 -4.09 -10.07
C GLY A 47 7.80 -5.12 -10.35
N ALA A 48 7.52 -6.40 -10.08
CA ALA A 48 8.43 -7.51 -10.43
C ALA A 48 8.76 -7.58 -11.94
N ALA A 49 7.86 -7.06 -12.79
CA ALA A 49 8.00 -7.02 -14.24
C ALA A 49 8.94 -5.91 -14.76
N ALA A 50 9.40 -4.98 -13.92
CA ALA A 50 10.30 -3.89 -14.32
C ALA A 50 11.70 -4.37 -14.75
N THR A 51 12.02 -5.66 -14.59
CA THR A 51 13.29 -6.27 -15.01
C THR A 51 13.35 -6.64 -16.50
N ARG A 52 12.26 -6.50 -17.27
CA ARG A 52 12.24 -6.80 -18.71
C ARG A 52 11.37 -5.85 -19.53
N ALA A 53 11.82 -4.62 -19.78
CA ALA A 53 11.57 -3.90 -21.04
C ALA A 53 12.12 -2.47 -20.99
N VAL A 54 12.44 -1.96 -22.18
CA VAL A 54 13.10 -0.70 -22.53
C VAL A 54 12.23 0.54 -22.26
N ASP A 55 11.04 0.38 -21.65
CA ASP A 55 10.10 1.47 -21.35
C ASP A 55 9.83 1.57 -19.83
N ALA A 56 10.78 2.15 -19.10
CA ALA A 56 10.73 2.27 -17.64
C ALA A 56 9.55 3.12 -17.09
N VAL A 57 8.82 3.83 -17.94
CA VAL A 57 7.70 4.71 -17.55
C VAL A 57 6.35 3.97 -17.52
N THR A 58 6.21 2.87 -18.27
CA THR A 58 4.97 2.08 -18.36
C THR A 58 4.97 0.81 -17.53
N ALA A 59 6.12 0.42 -16.97
CA ALA A 59 6.28 -0.78 -16.12
C ALA A 59 6.03 -0.55 -14.62
N GLN A 60 5.64 0.67 -14.21
CA GLN A 60 5.29 0.94 -12.81
C GLN A 60 3.88 0.43 -12.50
N GLY A 61 3.81 -0.59 -11.65
CA GLY A 61 2.56 -1.07 -11.09
C GLY A 61 2.03 -0.10 -10.02
N TYR A 62 0.71 0.04 -9.95
CA TYR A 62 0.07 0.74 -8.85
C TYR A 62 -0.28 -0.25 -7.76
N SER A 63 0.17 0.07 -6.55
CA SER A 63 -0.15 -0.67 -5.34
C SER A 63 -1.09 0.16 -4.47
N VAL A 64 -1.84 -0.52 -3.61
CA VAL A 64 -2.77 0.12 -2.68
C VAL A 64 -2.43 -0.32 -1.25
N LEU A 65 -2.07 0.64 -0.41
CA LEU A 65 -1.95 0.45 1.02
C LEU A 65 -3.33 0.61 1.66
N VAL A 66 -3.69 -0.34 2.51
CA VAL A 66 -4.90 -0.33 3.33
C VAL A 66 -4.45 -0.54 4.78
N THR A 67 -4.85 0.37 5.65
CA THR A 67 -4.61 0.26 7.09
C THR A 67 -5.93 0.18 7.85
N SER A 68 -5.94 -0.58 8.93
CA SER A 68 -7.10 -0.75 9.80
C SER A 68 -6.76 -0.26 11.21
N THR A 69 -7.79 0.09 11.99
CA THR A 69 -7.60 0.42 13.40
C THR A 69 -7.45 -0.82 14.28
N ILE A 70 -7.84 -2.00 13.81
CA ILE A 70 -7.82 -3.25 14.60
C ILE A 70 -6.96 -4.30 13.93
N GLU A 71 -6.96 -4.34 12.60
CA GLU A 71 -6.21 -5.34 11.84
C GLU A 71 -4.83 -4.84 11.39
N LEU A 72 -4.08 -5.78 10.83
CA LEU A 72 -2.81 -5.57 10.15
C LEU A 72 -2.90 -4.54 9.01
N ALA A 73 -1.82 -3.81 8.81
CA ALA A 73 -1.64 -2.98 7.62
C ALA A 73 -1.21 -3.84 6.42
N VAL A 74 -1.83 -3.61 5.27
CA VAL A 74 -1.72 -4.48 4.09
C VAL A 74 -1.46 -3.67 2.84
N VAL A 75 -0.53 -4.13 2.00
CA VAL A 75 -0.29 -3.61 0.66
C VAL A 75 -0.79 -4.62 -0.37
N TYR A 76 -1.71 -4.19 -1.23
CA TYR A 76 -2.13 -4.92 -2.42
C TYR A 76 -1.26 -4.48 -3.59
N ARG A 77 -0.49 -5.42 -4.16
CA ARG A 77 0.48 -5.10 -5.22
C ARG A 77 -0.11 -5.27 -6.61
N ASP A 78 0.37 -4.45 -7.54
CA ASP A 78 0.05 -4.53 -8.97
C ASP A 78 -1.47 -4.63 -9.23
N VAL A 79 -2.27 -3.73 -8.64
CA VAL A 79 -3.74 -3.84 -8.60
C VAL A 79 -4.38 -3.83 -9.99
N LEU A 80 -3.71 -3.24 -10.99
CA LEU A 80 -4.18 -3.27 -12.37
C LEU A 80 -4.11 -4.66 -13.01
N THR A 81 -3.20 -5.51 -12.54
CA THR A 81 -2.96 -6.86 -13.06
C THR A 81 -3.60 -7.91 -12.15
N ASN A 82 -3.37 -7.79 -10.85
CA ASN A 82 -3.74 -8.78 -9.84
C ASN A 82 -5.00 -8.42 -9.05
N GLY A 83 -5.58 -7.23 -9.27
CA GLY A 83 -6.68 -6.74 -8.44
C GLY A 83 -6.27 -6.62 -6.98
N LEU A 84 -7.07 -7.19 -6.07
CA LEU A 84 -6.79 -7.22 -4.63
C LEU A 84 -6.35 -8.62 -4.17
N SER A 85 -5.81 -9.45 -5.07
CA SER A 85 -5.42 -10.82 -4.76
C SER A 85 -3.97 -10.96 -4.27
N ASP A 86 -3.06 -10.10 -4.73
CA ASP A 86 -1.66 -10.12 -4.29
C ASP A 86 -1.48 -9.27 -3.03
N GLN A 87 -1.73 -9.91 -1.88
CA GLN A 87 -1.70 -9.31 -0.56
C GLN A 87 -0.32 -9.45 0.10
N LEU A 88 0.26 -8.34 0.55
CA LEU A 88 1.48 -8.31 1.34
C LEU A 88 1.23 -7.60 2.67
N VAL A 89 1.33 -8.34 3.78
CA VAL A 89 1.17 -7.79 5.13
C VAL A 89 2.43 -7.03 5.53
N LEU A 90 2.27 -5.83 6.10
CA LEU A 90 3.39 -5.09 6.66
C LEU A 90 3.83 -5.73 7.99
N PRO A 91 5.10 -6.14 8.12
CA PRO A 91 5.57 -6.87 9.28
C PRO A 91 5.45 -6.03 10.55
N ALA A 92 5.13 -6.69 11.66
CA ALA A 92 4.98 -6.07 12.98
C ALA A 92 3.91 -4.95 13.06
N SER A 93 3.06 -4.78 12.04
CA SER A 93 1.99 -3.77 12.09
C SER A 93 0.91 -4.08 13.13
N ASP A 94 0.80 -5.34 13.56
CA ASP A 94 -0.06 -5.83 14.66
C ASP A 94 0.61 -5.80 16.04
N GLN A 95 1.92 -5.55 16.11
CA GLN A 95 2.66 -5.53 17.38
C GLN A 95 2.49 -4.20 18.13
N TYR A 96 1.84 -3.24 17.49
CA TYR A 96 1.58 -1.90 17.99
C TYR A 96 0.07 -1.67 18.12
N ASP A 97 -0.29 -0.50 18.63
CA ASP A 97 -1.69 -0.08 18.75
C ASP A 97 -2.30 0.31 17.38
N SER A 98 -3.58 0.71 17.37
CA SER A 98 -4.34 1.10 16.19
C SER A 98 -3.60 2.06 15.25
N VAL A 99 -3.52 1.71 13.96
CA VAL A 99 -2.99 2.61 12.92
C VAL A 99 -4.01 3.71 12.63
N LEU A 100 -3.62 4.96 12.81
CA LEU A 100 -4.48 6.14 12.64
C LEU A 100 -4.28 6.83 11.29
N CYS A 101 -3.04 6.86 10.81
CA CYS A 101 -2.70 7.50 9.55
C CYS A 101 -1.51 6.80 8.88
N ALA A 102 -1.40 7.00 7.57
CA ALA A 102 -0.26 6.53 6.79
C ALA A 102 0.22 7.61 5.82
N LEU A 103 1.49 7.54 5.45
CA LEU A 103 2.11 8.37 4.41
C LEU A 103 3.05 7.52 3.56
N VAL A 104 3.10 7.77 2.26
CA VAL A 104 4.07 7.17 1.34
C VAL A 104 4.96 8.27 0.79
N THR A 105 6.23 8.30 1.18
CA THR A 105 7.18 9.34 0.78
C THR A 105 8.60 8.83 0.85
N ASP A 106 9.48 9.43 0.07
CA ASP A 106 10.93 9.23 0.17
C ASP A 106 11.46 10.05 1.36
N VAL A 107 11.87 9.35 2.42
CA VAL A 107 12.30 9.96 3.70
C VAL A 107 13.81 10.15 3.73
N ASP A 108 14.57 9.24 3.11
CA ASP A 108 16.05 9.27 3.10
C ASP A 108 16.64 9.90 1.82
N PHE A 109 15.79 10.36 0.91
CA PHE A 109 16.11 11.01 -0.35
C PHE A 109 16.93 10.13 -1.31
N ASP A 110 16.75 8.80 -1.26
CA ASP A 110 17.41 7.86 -2.17
C ASP A 110 16.60 7.57 -3.45
N GLY A 111 15.41 8.17 -3.57
CA GLY A 111 14.50 8.01 -4.69
C GLY A 111 13.51 6.84 -4.55
N ALA A 112 13.68 5.97 -3.55
CA ALA A 112 12.68 4.98 -3.17
C ALA A 112 11.73 5.57 -2.12
N ARG A 113 10.45 5.18 -2.16
CA ARG A 113 9.46 5.68 -1.20
C ARG A 113 9.29 4.67 -0.06
N GLU A 114 9.34 5.18 1.16
CA GLU A 114 8.98 4.46 2.37
C GLU A 114 7.49 4.61 2.68
N ILE A 115 6.96 3.64 3.44
CA ILE A 115 5.65 3.73 4.06
C ILE A 115 5.85 4.09 5.53
N LEU A 116 5.22 5.17 5.96
CA LEU A 116 5.14 5.60 7.35
C LEU A 116 3.76 5.28 7.90
N LEU A 117 3.69 4.63 9.06
CA LEU A 117 2.44 4.42 9.80
C LEU A 117 2.51 5.13 11.15
N GLY A 118 1.50 5.95 11.44
CA GLY A 118 1.30 6.57 12.75
C GLY A 118 0.26 5.81 13.55
N THR A 119 0.59 5.42 14.78
CA THR A 119 -0.31 4.65 15.65
C THR A 119 -0.84 5.49 16.81
N TYR A 120 -1.95 5.05 17.41
CA TYR A 120 -2.52 5.66 18.62
C TYR A 120 -1.54 5.60 19.81
N GLY A 121 -0.72 4.55 19.89
CA GLY A 121 0.33 4.37 20.90
C GLY A 121 1.50 5.36 20.83
N GLN A 122 1.39 6.41 20.01
CA GLN A 122 2.42 7.42 19.77
C GLN A 122 3.69 6.81 19.17
N GLU A 123 3.53 5.82 18.29
CA GLU A 123 4.61 5.19 17.57
C GLU A 123 4.53 5.47 16.08
N LEU A 124 5.70 5.72 15.49
CA LEU A 124 5.90 5.89 14.06
C LEU A 124 6.71 4.72 13.54
N LEU A 125 6.16 3.98 12.59
CA LEU A 125 6.80 2.83 11.95
C LEU A 125 7.19 3.22 10.54
N CYS A 126 8.42 2.91 10.14
CA CYS A 126 8.91 3.18 8.80
C CYS A 126 9.28 1.89 8.07
N TYR A 127 8.68 1.67 6.90
CA TYR A 127 8.89 0.51 6.07
C TYR A 127 9.54 0.89 4.76
N LYS A 128 10.53 0.11 4.32
CA LYS A 128 11.14 0.25 2.99
C LYS A 128 10.90 -1.02 2.19
N TYR A 129 10.59 -0.82 0.90
CA TYR A 129 10.43 -1.92 -0.01
C TYR A 129 11.81 -2.39 -0.49
N THR A 130 12.18 -3.61 -0.13
CA THR A 130 13.32 -4.27 -0.75
C THR A 130 12.83 -4.94 -2.02
N GLY A 131 13.23 -4.38 -3.17
CA GLY A 131 12.77 -4.82 -4.49
C GLY A 131 12.96 -6.31 -4.74
N ALA A 132 12.13 -6.84 -5.64
CA ALA A 132 12.26 -8.22 -6.10
C ALA A 132 13.63 -8.43 -6.76
N ALA A 133 14.57 -9.10 -6.08
CA ALA A 133 15.72 -9.67 -6.75
C ALA A 133 15.22 -10.70 -7.78
N ALA A 134 16.03 -11.02 -8.80
CA ALA A 134 15.62 -11.83 -9.95
C ALA A 134 14.93 -13.18 -9.62
N ASN A 135 15.06 -13.68 -8.38
CA ASN A 135 14.51 -14.95 -7.92
C ASN A 135 13.61 -14.85 -6.67
N ALA A 136 13.25 -13.66 -6.18
CA ALA A 136 12.44 -13.52 -4.96
C ALA A 136 11.40 -12.38 -5.08
N PRO A 137 10.15 -12.59 -4.63
CA PRO A 137 9.17 -11.52 -4.57
C PRO A 137 9.66 -10.43 -3.61
N GLY A 138 9.55 -9.17 -4.01
CA GLY A 138 9.98 -8.06 -3.14
C GLY A 138 9.07 -7.94 -1.92
N GLU A 139 9.64 -7.52 -0.80
CA GLU A 139 8.99 -7.47 0.51
C GLU A 139 9.18 -6.11 1.17
N PHE A 140 8.30 -5.77 2.11
CA PHE A 140 8.51 -4.61 2.99
C PHE A 140 9.24 -5.05 4.24
N ARG A 141 10.26 -4.28 4.62
CA ARG A 141 10.98 -4.46 5.88
C ARG A 141 10.78 -3.25 6.76
N LEU A 142 10.53 -3.50 8.04
CA LEU A 142 10.52 -2.46 9.07
C LEU A 142 11.96 -1.97 9.26
N LEU A 143 12.22 -0.71 8.89
CA LEU A 143 13.55 -0.11 9.01
C LEU A 143 13.82 0.37 10.43
N TRP A 144 12.87 1.11 10.97
CA TRP A 144 12.98 1.69 12.30
C TRP A 144 11.59 1.99 12.86
N THR A 145 11.54 2.11 14.17
CA THR A 145 10.38 2.60 14.91
C THR A 145 10.80 3.76 15.81
N ARG A 146 9.89 4.71 16.02
CA ARG A 146 10.11 5.84 16.92
C ARG A 146 8.90 6.07 17.80
N ARG A 147 9.09 6.02 19.11
CA ARG A 147 8.07 6.37 20.10
C ARG A 147 8.21 7.84 20.53
N PHE A 148 7.08 8.51 20.69
CA PHE A 148 6.99 9.90 21.14
C PHE A 148 6.22 9.98 22.45
N PRO A 149 6.88 9.74 23.60
CA PRO A 149 6.20 9.84 24.89
C PRO A 149 5.73 11.27 25.15
N SER A 150 4.53 11.39 25.74
CA SER A 150 3.99 12.65 26.29
C SER A 150 4.70 13.10 27.54
#